data_AF-A0A936VPY6-F1
#
_entry.id   AF-A0A936VPY6-F1
#
_cell.length_a   1.000
_cell.length_b   1.000
_cell.length_c   1.000
_cell.angle_alpha   90.00
_cell.angle_beta   90.00
_cell.angle_gamma   90.00
#
_symmetry.space_group_name_H-M   'P 1'
#
loop_
_entity.id
_entity.type
_entity.pdbx_description
1 polymer ?
#
loop_
_entity_poly.entity_id
_entity_poly.type
_entity_poly.pdbx_seq_one_letter_code
_entity_poly.pdbx_strand_id
1 'polypeptide(L)'
;MSRRTVALLFFGVIALAELGDLAGLVITLGDPAAAAAMLGITPRAETIRAIILLVLAVVIVLNALIALAGVLARQALLVQFGAFMAAAGLGIYGLYQIGSALLQHGQLVYAGVGVIYLVLGRLALWLARSPAAIAAKKT
;
A
#
# COMPACT_ATOMS: atom_id res chain seq x y z
N MET A 1 -5.23 -23.57 0.40
CA MET A 1 -5.09 -22.59 1.50
C MET A 1 -6.41 -21.86 1.71
N SER A 2 -6.88 -21.65 2.94
CA SER A 2 -8.19 -20.99 3.17
C SER A 2 -8.12 -19.50 2.83
N ARG A 3 -9.21 -18.90 2.33
CA ARG A 3 -9.26 -17.45 2.03
C ARG A 3 -8.93 -16.59 3.25
N ARG A 4 -9.29 -17.07 4.44
CA ARG A 4 -8.93 -16.44 5.72
C ARG A 4 -7.42 -16.40 5.96
N THR A 5 -6.73 -17.51 5.72
CA THR A 5 -5.26 -17.57 5.86
C THR A 5 -4.58 -16.67 4.83
N VAL A 6 -5.08 -16.65 3.59
CA VAL A 6 -4.57 -15.74 2.54
C VAL A 6 -4.76 -14.28 2.97
N ALA A 7 -5.94 -13.91 3.47
CA ALA A 7 -6.21 -12.55 3.95
C ALA A 7 -5.33 -12.15 5.14
N LEU A 8 -5.13 -13.05 6.11
CA LEU A 8 -4.24 -12.81 7.26
C LEU A 8 -2.81 -12.50 6.80
N LEU A 9 -2.25 -13.37 5.96
CA LEU A 9 -0.88 -13.18 5.47
C LEU A 9 -0.79 -11.94 4.60
N PHE A 10 -1.72 -11.75 3.68
CA PHE A 10 -1.72 -10.62 2.77
C PHE A 10 -1.78 -9.28 3.52
N PHE A 11 -2.80 -9.06 4.35
CA PHE A 11 -2.92 -7.78 5.08
C PHE A 11 -1.83 -7.59 6.13
N GLY A 12 -1.36 -8.68 6.75
CA GLY A 12 -0.22 -8.61 7.66
C GLY A 12 1.06 -8.16 6.95
N VAL A 13 1.38 -8.76 5.79
CA VAL A 13 2.56 -8.40 5.00
C VAL A 13 2.43 -6.98 4.44
N ILE A 14 1.26 -6.59 3.91
CA ILE A 14 1.03 -5.22 3.43
C ILE A 14 1.24 -4.22 4.57
N ALA A 15 0.64 -4.43 5.74
CA ALA A 15 0.81 -3.51 6.86
C ALA A 15 2.28 -3.36 7.27
N LEU A 16 3.04 -4.46 7.33
CA LEU A 16 4.47 -4.42 7.68
C LEU A 16 5.32 -3.75 6.61
N ALA A 17 5.08 -4.06 5.34
CA ALA A 17 5.81 -3.47 4.22
C ALA A 17 5.61 -1.95 4.15
N GLU A 18 4.36 -1.51 4.26
CA GLU A 18 4.00 -0.10 4.19
C GLU A 18 4.41 0.68 5.46
N LEU A 19 4.47 0.03 6.63
CA LEU A 19 5.10 0.62 7.82
C LEU A 19 6.61 0.86 7.61
N GLY A 20 7.28 -0.08 6.94
CA GLY A 20 8.68 0.08 6.52
C GLY A 20 8.85 1.25 5.54
N ASP A 21 7.97 1.35 4.55
CA ASP A 21 7.97 2.47 3.59
C ASP A 21 7.71 3.82 4.28
N LEU A 22 6.75 3.87 5.21
CA LEU A 22 6.50 5.06 6.03
C LEU A 22 7.76 5.53 6.77
N ALA A 23 8.48 4.61 7.41
CA ALA A 23 9.73 4.95 8.08
C ALA A 23 10.77 5.49 7.10
N GLY A 24 10.93 4.85 5.93
CA GLY A 24 11.83 5.31 4.88
C GLY A 24 11.47 6.71 4.34
N LEU A 25 10.18 6.99 4.17
CA LEU A 25 9.67 8.29 3.73
C LEU A 25 9.88 9.38 4.77
N VAL A 26 9.68 9.09 6.06
CA VAL A 26 9.97 10.03 7.15
C VAL A 26 11.46 10.37 7.19
N ILE A 27 12.34 9.37 7.03
CA ILE A 27 13.79 9.60 6.95
C ILE A 27 14.12 10.47 5.74
N THR A 28 13.52 10.17 4.58
CA THR A 28 13.70 10.95 3.35
C THR A 28 13.25 12.41 3.49
N LEU A 29 12.17 12.66 4.26
CA LEU A 29 11.73 14.04 4.53
C LEU A 29 12.68 14.80 5.47
N GLY A 30 13.44 14.09 6.30
CA GLY A 30 14.49 14.68 7.14
C GLY A 30 15.69 15.18 6.33
N ASP A 31 16.07 14.45 5.27
CA ASP A 31 17.10 14.87 4.32
C ASP A 31 16.78 14.36 2.89
N PRO A 32 16.09 15.17 2.07
CA PRO A 32 15.68 14.76 0.73
C PRO A 32 16.82 14.82 -0.30
N ALA A 33 17.98 15.39 0.04
CA ALA A 33 19.02 15.70 -0.95
C ALA A 33 19.61 14.43 -1.59
N ALA A 34 19.90 13.41 -0.78
CA ALA A 34 20.46 12.15 -1.25
C ALA A 34 19.49 11.41 -2.19
N ALA A 35 18.22 11.28 -1.79
CA ALA A 35 17.19 10.64 -2.59
C ALA A 35 16.92 11.40 -3.91
N ALA A 36 16.85 12.73 -3.83
CA ALA A 36 16.67 13.58 -5.01
C ALA A 36 17.82 13.42 -6.01
N ALA A 37 19.07 13.36 -5.53
CA ALA A 37 20.24 13.13 -6.37
C ALA A 37 20.20 11.76 -7.07
N MET A 38 19.81 10.70 -6.36
CA MET A 38 19.64 9.36 -6.96
C MET A 38 18.57 9.33 -8.04
N LEU A 39 17.52 10.12 -7.89
CA LEU A 39 16.42 10.23 -8.84
C LEU A 39 16.69 11.26 -9.95
N GLY A 40 17.74 12.06 -9.86
CA GLY A 40 18.02 13.13 -10.82
C GLY A 40 16.98 14.26 -10.81
N ILE A 41 16.33 14.50 -9.67
CA ILE A 41 15.32 15.56 -9.49
C ILE A 41 15.77 16.58 -8.43
N THR A 42 15.04 17.68 -8.32
CA THR A 42 15.33 18.69 -7.29
C THR A 42 14.90 18.18 -5.89
N PRO A 43 15.59 18.59 -4.80
CA PRO A 43 15.17 18.24 -3.44
C PRO A 43 13.72 18.64 -3.14
N ARG A 44 13.26 19.79 -3.67
CA ARG A 44 11.87 20.24 -3.51
C ARG A 44 10.87 19.30 -4.20
N ALA A 45 11.18 18.80 -5.40
CA ALA A 45 10.33 17.83 -6.08
C ALA A 45 10.27 16.51 -5.30
N GLU A 46 11.40 16.07 -4.75
CA GLU A 46 11.47 14.89 -3.91
C GLU A 46 10.68 15.04 -2.60
N THR A 47 10.75 16.20 -1.94
CA THR A 47 9.94 16.47 -0.75
C THR A 47 8.45 16.34 -1.05
N ILE A 48 7.97 16.91 -2.17
CA ILE A 48 6.56 16.82 -2.57
C ILE A 48 6.19 15.36 -2.84
N ARG A 49 7.03 14.63 -3.58
CA ARG A 49 6.85 13.20 -3.87
C ARG A 49 6.75 12.39 -2.59
N ALA A 50 7.69 12.57 -1.66
CA ALA A 50 7.74 11.88 -0.39
C ALA A 50 6.52 12.19 0.49
N ILE A 51 6.04 13.44 0.55
CA ILE A 51 4.81 13.80 1.29
C ILE A 51 3.59 13.07 0.72
N ILE A 52 3.43 13.06 -0.61
CA ILE A 52 2.30 12.39 -1.27
C ILE A 52 2.33 10.89 -0.96
N LEU A 53 3.48 10.25 -1.13
CA LEU A 53 3.65 8.83 -0.84
C LEU A 53 3.43 8.52 0.64
N LEU A 54 3.89 9.40 1.54
CA LEU A 54 3.72 9.22 2.99
C LEU A 54 2.24 9.19 3.36
N VAL A 55 1.46 10.16 2.88
CA VAL A 55 0.00 10.21 3.14
C VAL A 55 -0.68 8.95 2.61
N LEU A 56 -0.33 8.51 1.40
CA LEU A 56 -0.90 7.30 0.81
C LEU A 56 -0.51 6.04 1.60
N ALA A 57 0.75 5.92 2.00
CA ALA A 57 1.23 4.80 2.81
C ALA A 57 0.52 4.75 4.18
N VAL A 58 0.25 5.89 4.83
CA VAL A 58 -0.56 5.92 6.07
C VAL A 58 -1.95 5.37 5.81
N VAL A 59 -2.61 5.81 4.73
CA VAL A 59 -3.93 5.31 4.35
C VAL A 59 -3.90 3.80 4.12
N ILE A 60 -2.88 3.28 3.42
CA ILE A 60 -2.76 1.85 3.14
C ILE A 60 -2.53 1.06 4.43
N VAL A 61 -1.58 1.47 5.27
CA VAL A 61 -1.28 0.81 6.56
C VAL A 61 -2.52 0.73 7.43
N LEU A 62 -3.19 1.85 7.68
CA LEU A 62 -4.35 1.88 8.57
C LEU A 62 -5.46 0.97 8.08
N ASN A 63 -5.74 0.98 6.76
CA ASN A 63 -6.80 0.16 6.20
C ASN A 63 -6.42 -1.33 6.09
N ALA A 64 -5.15 -1.65 5.88
CA ALA A 64 -4.65 -3.01 5.99
C ALA A 64 -4.78 -3.54 7.43
N LEU A 65 -4.47 -2.72 8.44
CA LEU A 65 -4.67 -3.06 9.85
C LEU A 65 -6.15 -3.22 10.21
N ILE A 66 -7.04 -2.37 9.69
CA ILE A 66 -8.50 -2.53 9.85
C ILE A 66 -8.97 -3.86 9.24
N ALA A 67 -8.52 -4.16 8.02
CA ALA A 67 -8.86 -5.42 7.37
C ALA A 67 -8.37 -6.61 8.20
N LEU A 68 -7.12 -6.56 8.65
CA LEU A 68 -6.49 -7.58 9.48
C LEU A 68 -7.24 -7.79 10.80
N ALA A 69 -7.58 -6.70 11.49
CA ALA A 69 -8.41 -6.71 12.70
C ALA A 69 -9.78 -7.35 12.42
N GLY A 70 -10.39 -7.03 11.28
CA GLY A 70 -11.61 -7.68 10.80
C GLY A 70 -11.45 -9.19 10.62
N VAL A 71 -10.32 -9.67 10.10
CA VAL A 71 -10.07 -11.12 9.93
C VAL A 71 -9.88 -11.83 11.28
N LEU A 72 -9.20 -11.17 12.22
CA LEU A 72 -8.96 -11.68 13.57
C LEU A 72 -10.25 -11.72 14.39
N ALA A 73 -11.01 -10.62 14.38
CA ALA A 73 -12.29 -10.46 15.05
C ALA A 73 -13.46 -11.15 14.33
N ARG A 74 -13.23 -11.68 13.12
CA ARG A 74 -14.24 -12.35 12.27
C ARG A 74 -15.42 -11.43 11.93
N GLN A 75 -15.13 -10.17 11.67
CA GLN A 75 -16.12 -9.17 11.28
C GLN A 75 -16.03 -8.87 9.78
N ALA A 76 -16.99 -9.40 9.02
CA ALA A 76 -17.01 -9.31 7.57
C ALA A 76 -16.97 -7.85 7.06
N LEU A 77 -17.72 -6.93 7.69
CA LEU A 77 -17.77 -5.52 7.30
C LEU A 77 -16.42 -4.83 7.44
N LEU A 78 -15.68 -5.08 8.55
CA LEU A 78 -14.34 -4.52 8.75
C LEU A 78 -13.35 -5.05 7.70
N VAL A 79 -13.41 -6.35 7.39
CA VAL A 79 -12.59 -6.94 6.33
C VAL A 79 -12.87 -6.26 5.00
N GLN A 80 -14.15 -6.12 4.62
CA GLN A 80 -14.55 -5.53 3.35
C GLN A 80 -14.12 -4.07 3.24
N PHE A 81 -14.42 -3.26 4.26
CA PHE A 81 -14.08 -1.85 4.28
C PHE A 81 -12.56 -1.64 4.23
N GLY A 82 -11.81 -2.28 5.13
CA GLY A 82 -10.36 -2.16 5.17
C GLY A 82 -9.71 -2.65 3.87
N ALA A 83 -10.16 -3.78 3.33
CA ALA A 83 -9.64 -4.32 2.08
C ALA A 83 -9.91 -3.41 0.88
N PHE A 84 -11.10 -2.83 0.80
CA PHE A 84 -11.47 -1.91 -0.28
C PHE A 84 -10.67 -0.61 -0.21
N MET A 85 -10.57 -0.02 0.98
CA MET A 85 -9.82 1.24 1.18
C MET A 85 -8.31 1.03 0.99
N ALA A 86 -7.76 -0.10 1.46
CA ALA A 86 -6.37 -0.47 1.20
C ALA A 86 -6.13 -0.65 -0.30
N ALA A 87 -7.07 -1.28 -1.03
CA ALA A 87 -6.96 -1.42 -2.47
C ALA A 87 -6.98 -0.07 -3.20
N ALA A 88 -7.83 0.86 -2.78
CA ALA A 88 -7.86 2.20 -3.35
C ALA A 88 -6.54 2.94 -3.10
N GLY A 89 -6.00 2.87 -1.87
CA GLY A 89 -4.70 3.44 -1.53
C GLY A 89 -3.57 2.86 -2.36
N LEU A 90 -3.47 1.52 -2.44
CA LEU A 90 -2.49 0.82 -3.27
C LEU A 90 -2.62 1.19 -4.75
N GLY A 91 -3.86 1.33 -5.23
CA GLY A 91 -4.14 1.76 -6.60
C GLY A 91 -3.59 3.16 -6.90
N ILE A 92 -3.92 4.14 -6.06
CA ILE A 92 -3.47 5.52 -6.23
C ILE A 92 -1.96 5.64 -6.06
N TYR A 93 -1.38 4.96 -5.06
CA TYR A 93 0.07 4.91 -4.84
C TYR A 93 0.79 4.34 -6.07
N GLY A 94 0.30 3.22 -6.61
CA GLY A 94 0.86 2.58 -7.79
C GLY A 94 0.80 3.47 -9.04
N LEU A 95 -0.35 4.11 -9.29
CA LEU A 95 -0.50 5.06 -10.41
C LEU A 95 0.43 6.26 -10.26
N TYR A 96 0.57 6.78 -9.04
CA TYR A 96 1.47 7.90 -8.78
C TYR A 96 2.94 7.53 -9.03
N GLN A 97 3.41 6.37 -8.57
CA GLN A 97 4.78 5.89 -8.82
C GLN A 97 5.06 5.67 -10.32
N ILE A 98 4.09 5.15 -11.06
CA ILE A 98 4.22 5.02 -12.52
C ILE A 98 4.31 6.42 -13.15
N GLY A 99 3.44 7.34 -12.75
CA GLY A 99 3.46 8.71 -13.24
C GLY A 99 4.77 9.44 -12.93
N SER A 100 5.28 9.36 -11.71
CA SER A 100 6.55 9.98 -11.33
C SER A 100 7.72 9.37 -12.11
N ALA A 101 7.74 8.04 -12.27
CA ALA A 101 8.77 7.36 -13.03
C ALA A 101 8.80 7.77 -14.50
N LEU A 102 7.63 7.84 -15.15
CA LEU A 102 7.54 8.16 -16.57
C LEU A 102 7.71 9.65 -16.87
N LEU A 103 7.27 10.52 -15.96
CA LEU A 103 7.15 11.97 -16.23
C LEU A 103 8.18 12.83 -15.49
N GLN A 104 8.80 12.35 -14.41
CA GLN A 104 9.67 13.17 -13.57
C GLN A 104 11.13 12.73 -13.57
N HIS A 105 11.42 11.44 -13.49
CA HIS A 105 12.80 10.97 -13.27
C HIS A 105 13.29 9.84 -14.20
N GLY A 106 12.44 9.27 -15.05
CA GLY A 106 12.83 8.28 -16.07
C GLY A 106 13.25 6.90 -15.54
N GLN A 107 13.22 6.68 -14.23
CA GLN A 107 13.67 5.42 -13.60
C GLN A 107 12.57 4.36 -13.65
N LEU A 108 12.61 3.50 -14.67
CA LEU A 108 11.59 2.48 -14.94
C LEU A 108 11.39 1.46 -13.81
N VAL A 109 12.39 1.27 -12.94
CA VAL A 109 12.26 0.40 -11.76
C VAL A 109 11.08 0.84 -10.89
N TYR A 110 10.88 2.15 -10.69
CA TYR A 110 9.77 2.67 -9.89
C TYR A 110 8.41 2.52 -10.59
N ALA A 111 8.38 2.53 -11.93
CA ALA A 111 7.16 2.15 -12.67
C ALA A 111 6.82 0.67 -12.43
N GLY A 112 7.83 -0.21 -12.41
CA GLY A 112 7.67 -1.62 -12.04
C GLY A 112 7.11 -1.79 -10.62
N VAL A 113 7.64 -1.04 -9.65
CA VAL A 113 7.10 -1.01 -8.29
C VAL A 113 5.64 -0.56 -8.32
N GLY A 114 5.30 0.51 -9.05
CA GLY A 114 3.91 0.95 -9.15
C GLY A 114 2.97 -0.10 -9.74
N VAL A 115 3.40 -0.91 -10.71
CA VAL A 115 2.62 -2.05 -11.23
C VAL A 115 2.39 -3.11 -10.14
N ILE A 116 3.39 -3.39 -9.30
CA ILE A 116 3.23 -4.32 -8.17
C ILE A 116 2.14 -3.80 -7.24
N TYR A 117 2.14 -2.51 -6.90
CA TYR A 117 1.09 -1.88 -6.09
C TYR A 117 -0.31 -2.07 -6.71
N LEU A 118 -0.46 -1.92 -8.03
CA LEU A 118 -1.73 -2.17 -8.73
C LEU A 118 -2.18 -3.64 -8.62
N VAL A 119 -1.25 -4.58 -8.76
CA VAL A 119 -1.53 -6.02 -8.62
C VAL A 119 -1.96 -6.35 -7.20
N LEU A 120 -1.27 -5.79 -6.20
CA LEU A 120 -1.63 -5.96 -4.79
C LEU A 120 -3.00 -5.32 -4.49
N GLY A 121 -3.29 -4.14 -5.05
CA GLY A 121 -4.60 -3.50 -4.95
C GLY A 121 -5.72 -4.37 -5.55
N ARG A 122 -5.47 -4.99 -6.71
CA ARG A 122 -6.41 -5.94 -7.32
C ARG A 122 -6.64 -7.17 -6.42
N LEU A 123 -5.60 -7.69 -5.78
CA LEU A 123 -5.72 -8.80 -4.84
C LEU A 123 -6.53 -8.40 -3.59
N ALA A 124 -6.31 -7.19 -3.07
CA ALA A 124 -7.09 -6.63 -1.97
C ALA A 124 -8.58 -6.50 -2.35
N LEU A 125 -8.91 -6.02 -3.56
CA LEU A 125 -10.30 -6.00 -4.06
C LEU A 125 -10.91 -7.39 -4.17
N TRP A 126 -10.13 -8.37 -4.62
CA TRP A 126 -10.60 -9.76 -4.71
C TRP A 126 -10.96 -10.31 -3.32
N LEU A 127 -10.16 -10.00 -2.29
CA LEU A 127 -10.47 -10.36 -0.90
C LEU A 127 -11.71 -9.59 -0.38
N ALA A 128 -11.84 -8.31 -0.71
CA ALA A 128 -12.97 -7.47 -0.32
C ALA A 128 -14.32 -7.98 -0.84
N ARG A 129 -14.34 -8.72 -1.96
CA ARG A 129 -15.55 -9.29 -2.56
C ARG A 129 -16.04 -10.56 -1.87
N SER A 130 -15.33 -11.11 -0.91
CA SER A 130 -15.76 -12.34 -0.22
C SER A 130 -15.50 -12.29 1.29
N PRO A 131 -16.00 -11.26 1.98
CA PRO A 131 -15.71 -11.05 3.39
C PRO A 131 -16.35 -12.12 4.28
N ALA A 132 -17.52 -12.65 3.89
CA ALA A 132 -18.18 -13.75 4.60
C ALA A 132 -17.34 -15.03 4.63
N ALA A 133 -16.69 -15.37 3.52
CA ALA A 133 -15.81 -16.55 3.43
C ALA A 133 -14.51 -16.38 4.24
N ILE A 134 -14.10 -15.14 4.51
CA ILE A 134 -12.93 -14.79 5.33
C ILE A 134 -13.30 -14.79 6.83
N ALA A 135 -14.52 -14.34 7.17
CA ALA A 135 -15.03 -14.27 8.53
C ALA A 135 -15.65 -15.59 9.05
N ALA A 136 -15.89 -16.58 8.18
CA ALA A 136 -16.55 -17.83 8.54
C ALA A 136 -15.83 -18.60 9.67
N LYS A 137 -16.63 -19.15 10.60
CA LYS A 137 -16.18 -20.11 11.61
C LYS A 137 -16.08 -21.48 10.93
N LYS A 138 -14.97 -22.21 11.10
CA LYS A 138 -14.95 -23.65 10.75
C LYS A 138 -16.04 -24.30 11.62
N THR A 139 -17.12 -24.73 10.98
CA THR A 139 -18.09 -25.68 11.54
C THR A 139 -17.41 -27.01 11.76
#